data_AF-A0A370N7M2-F1
#
_entry.id   AF-A0A370N7M2-F1
#
_cell.length_a   1.000
_cell.length_b   1.000
_cell.length_c   1.000
_cell.angle_alpha   90.00
_cell.angle_beta   90.00
_cell.angle_gamma   90.00
#
_symmetry.space_group_name_H-M   'P 1'
#
loop_
_entity.id
_entity.type
_entity.pdbx_description
1 polymer ?
#
loop_
_entity_poly.entity_id
_entity_poly.type
_entity_poly.pdbx_seq_one_letter_code
_entity_poly.pdbx_strand_id
1 'polypeptide(L)'
;MVEKKIERHQSLGDLVISKSDAAERQLCTAIWLWFHDFDPVPIHGLACAAWKILWKLHQKHATGYKTMREVFLENVRAEYRDEVLALLSETENFIKHADRDPFSFHSFRPSTSEFILMDCVTALRAFNGRFPLEARVFYNWTLVHNPKLLANPTDAQSEALKGMQDCGSNLSKSEFYPLFAKAIAMSDENKAEDSLRTDWRSN
;
A
#
# COMPACT_ATOMS: atom_id res chain seq x y z
N MET A 1 -7.62 12.37 -22.11
CA MET A 1 -7.82 13.46 -21.13
C MET A 1 -7.98 12.79 -19.77
N VAL A 2 -6.99 12.70 -18.88
CA VAL A 2 -6.07 13.73 -18.38
C VAL A 2 -4.76 13.04 -17.93
N GLU A 3 -3.67 13.21 -18.66
CA GLU A 3 -2.32 13.01 -18.12
C GLU A 3 -1.80 14.38 -17.66
N LYS A 4 -2.17 14.79 -16.45
CA LYS A 4 -1.41 15.82 -15.75
C LYS A 4 -0.30 15.10 -15.00
N LYS A 5 0.87 15.06 -15.63
CA LYS A 5 2.15 14.69 -15.02
C LYS A 5 2.29 15.53 -13.74
N ILE A 6 2.15 14.90 -12.57
CA ILE A 6 2.32 15.57 -11.28
C ILE A 6 3.82 15.82 -11.13
N GLU A 7 4.28 16.97 -11.59
CA GLU A 7 5.66 17.43 -11.39
C GLU A 7 5.85 17.85 -9.93
N ARG A 8 6.93 17.38 -9.31
CA ARG A 8 7.34 17.80 -7.97
C ARG A 8 7.77 19.27 -8.06
N HIS A 9 6.95 20.19 -7.57
CA HIS A 9 7.31 21.60 -7.46
C HIS A 9 7.98 21.85 -6.10
N GLN A 10 9.28 22.12 -6.12
CA GLN A 10 10.01 22.67 -4.98
C GLN A 10 10.39 24.11 -5.33
N SER A 11 9.74 25.09 -4.72
CA SER A 11 10.25 26.45 -4.62
C SER A 11 10.85 26.63 -3.23
N LEU A 12 12.02 27.26 -3.14
CA LEU A 12 12.79 27.47 -1.91
C LEU A 12 11.90 27.96 -0.74
N GLY A 13 11.56 27.05 0.18
CA GLY A 13 10.83 27.31 1.43
C GLY A 13 9.63 26.37 1.67
N ASP A 14 8.84 26.08 0.63
CA ASP A 14 7.55 25.40 0.77
C ASP A 14 7.53 24.03 0.08
N LEU A 15 7.00 23.03 0.80
CA LEU A 15 6.77 21.70 0.25
C LEU A 15 5.38 21.63 -0.41
N VAL A 16 5.34 21.71 -1.74
CA VAL A 16 4.11 21.50 -2.50
C VAL A 16 3.89 20.00 -2.73
N ILE A 17 2.78 19.47 -2.22
CA ILE A 17 2.39 18.06 -2.40
C ILE A 17 0.94 17.94 -2.86
N SER A 18 0.70 17.07 -3.84
CA SER A 18 -0.65 16.68 -4.21
C SER A 18 -1.25 15.71 -3.17
N LYS A 19 -2.57 15.47 -3.23
CA LYS A 19 -3.21 14.47 -2.37
C LYS A 19 -2.71 13.05 -2.65
N SER A 20 -2.50 12.69 -3.91
CA SER A 20 -1.91 11.40 -4.27
C SER A 20 -0.47 11.27 -3.77
N ASP A 21 0.35 12.32 -3.89
CA ASP A 21 1.72 12.28 -3.36
C ASP A 21 1.74 12.17 -1.83
N ALA A 22 0.81 12.85 -1.14
CA ALA A 22 0.68 12.74 0.30
C ALA A 22 0.30 11.30 0.72
N ALA A 23 -0.64 10.66 0.01
CA ALA A 23 -1.03 9.28 0.26
C ALA A 23 0.12 8.29 -0.01
N GLU A 24 0.82 8.45 -1.14
CA GLU A 24 1.97 7.65 -1.52
C GLU A 24 3.07 7.73 -0.45
N ARG A 25 3.43 8.94 0.00
CA ARG A 25 4.46 9.13 1.02
C ARG A 25 4.07 8.55 2.37
N GLN A 26 2.82 8.71 2.79
CA GLN A 26 2.34 8.11 4.05
C GLN A 26 2.34 6.58 3.98
N LEU A 27 1.88 6.01 2.87
CA LEU A 27 1.93 4.56 2.65
C LEU A 27 3.36 4.03 2.65
N CYS A 28 4.27 4.64 1.88
CA CYS A 28 5.66 4.19 1.81
C CYS A 28 6.35 4.29 3.18
N THR A 29 6.10 5.36 3.92
CA THR A 29 6.63 5.52 5.29
C THR A 29 6.09 4.45 6.23
N ALA A 30 4.78 4.17 6.19
CA ALA A 30 4.15 3.13 7.02
C ALA A 30 4.73 1.74 6.72
N ILE A 31 4.91 1.41 5.43
CA ILE A 31 5.51 0.15 5.00
C ILE A 31 6.96 0.04 5.45
N TRP A 32 7.75 1.11 5.27
CA TRP A 32 9.15 1.11 5.69
C TRP A 32 9.28 0.87 7.20
N LEU A 33 8.48 1.57 8.01
CA LEU A 33 8.42 1.37 9.46
C LEU A 33 8.02 -0.08 9.81
N TRP A 34 7.04 -0.64 9.11
CA TRP A 34 6.56 -2.01 9.32
C TRP A 34 7.61 -3.07 8.99
N PHE A 35 8.42 -2.87 7.94
CA PHE A 35 9.52 -3.78 7.59
C PHE A 35 10.68 -3.75 8.59
N HIS A 36 10.84 -2.65 9.32
CA HIS A 36 11.89 -2.48 10.32
C HIS A 36 11.38 -2.66 11.75
N ASP A 37 10.18 -3.26 11.91
CA ASP A 37 9.54 -3.56 13.20
C ASP A 37 9.52 -2.36 14.18
N PHE A 38 9.28 -1.16 13.65
CA PHE A 38 9.02 0.03 14.46
C PHE A 38 7.65 -0.02 15.14
N ASP A 39 7.37 0.98 15.97
CA ASP A 39 6.12 1.10 16.74
C ASP A 39 4.87 0.95 15.84
N PRO A 40 3.93 0.04 16.19
CA PRO A 40 2.73 -0.21 15.41
C PRO A 40 1.71 0.95 15.41
N VAL A 41 1.77 1.86 16.38
CA VAL A 41 0.86 3.04 16.47
C VAL A 41 1.06 4.00 15.30
N PRO A 42 2.27 4.54 15.02
CA PRO A 42 2.50 5.39 13.85
C PRO A 42 2.28 4.64 12.53
N ILE A 43 2.61 3.34 12.47
CA ILE A 43 2.33 2.51 11.27
C ILE A 43 0.83 2.53 10.97
N HIS A 44 -0.01 2.24 11.97
CA HIS A 44 -1.47 2.25 11.79
C HIS A 44 -2.00 3.62 11.41
N GLY A 45 -1.54 4.68 12.10
CA GLY A 45 -1.95 6.05 11.83
C GLY A 45 -1.65 6.49 10.40
N LEU A 46 -0.44 6.25 9.92
CA LEU A 46 -0.02 6.57 8.55
C LEU A 46 -0.78 5.75 7.50
N ALA A 47 -0.98 4.45 7.75
CA ALA A 47 -1.74 3.58 6.85
C ALA A 47 -3.20 4.05 6.72
N CYS A 48 -3.87 4.35 7.84
CA CYS A 48 -5.23 4.87 7.85
C CYS A 48 -5.37 6.22 7.14
N ALA A 49 -4.41 7.13 7.36
CA ALA A 49 -4.40 8.43 6.71
C ALA A 49 -4.19 8.29 5.18
N ALA A 50 -3.29 7.42 4.73
CA ALA A 50 -3.11 7.09 3.32
C ALA A 50 -4.41 6.49 2.73
N TRP A 51 -5.01 5.52 3.42
CA TRP A 51 -6.25 4.85 3.02
C TRP A 51 -7.38 5.86 2.79
N LYS A 52 -7.61 6.77 3.74
CA LYS A 52 -8.65 7.79 3.64
C LYS A 52 -8.48 8.71 2.45
N ILE A 53 -7.23 9.09 2.15
CA ILE A 53 -6.95 9.95 0.98
C ILE A 53 -7.28 9.18 -0.30
N LEU A 54 -6.77 7.95 -0.44
CA LEU A 54 -6.99 7.11 -1.63
C LEU A 54 -8.47 6.80 -1.84
N TRP A 55 -9.19 6.42 -0.78
CA TRP A 55 -10.63 6.18 -0.83
C TRP A 55 -11.40 7.40 -1.34
N LYS A 56 -11.12 8.60 -0.80
CA LYS A 56 -11.76 9.84 -1.29
C LYS A 56 -11.38 10.17 -2.73
N LEU A 57 -10.15 9.89 -3.14
CA LEU A 57 -9.71 10.09 -4.52
C LEU A 57 -10.48 9.15 -5.47
N HIS A 58 -10.59 7.86 -5.15
CA HIS A 58 -11.37 6.91 -5.96
C HIS A 58 -12.84 7.30 -6.09
N GLN A 59 -13.47 7.78 -4.99
CA GLN A 59 -14.84 8.28 -5.02
C GLN A 59 -14.98 9.51 -5.91
N LYS A 60 -14.10 10.51 -5.76
CA LYS A 60 -14.17 11.76 -6.52
C LYS A 60 -13.90 11.56 -8.01
N HIS A 61 -13.06 10.59 -8.38
CA HIS A 61 -12.71 10.31 -9.77
C HIS A 61 -13.60 9.22 -10.41
N ALA A 62 -14.60 8.71 -9.68
CA ALA A 62 -15.55 7.70 -10.17
C ALA A 62 -14.87 6.50 -10.85
N THR A 63 -13.72 6.06 -10.30
CA THR A 63 -12.88 5.01 -10.91
C THR A 63 -13.54 3.63 -10.95
N GLY A 64 -14.65 3.43 -10.23
CA GLY A 64 -15.29 2.12 -10.03
C GLY A 64 -14.51 1.17 -9.11
N TYR A 65 -13.34 1.58 -8.61
CA TYR A 65 -12.57 0.81 -7.66
C TYR A 65 -13.32 0.73 -6.32
N LYS A 66 -13.45 -0.48 -5.78
CA LYS A 66 -13.93 -0.74 -4.43
C LYS A 66 -12.77 -1.17 -3.56
N THR A 67 -12.58 -0.47 -2.44
CA THR A 67 -11.63 -0.85 -1.39
C THR A 67 -11.99 -2.22 -0.81
N MET A 68 -11.02 -2.92 -0.23
CA MET A 68 -11.26 -4.18 0.48
C MET A 68 -12.28 -4.00 1.60
N ARG A 69 -12.25 -2.85 2.29
CA ARG A 69 -13.26 -2.48 3.30
C ARG A 69 -14.67 -2.39 2.70
N GLU A 70 -14.85 -1.76 1.55
CA GLU A 70 -16.17 -1.66 0.90
C GLU A 70 -16.68 -3.04 0.46
N VAL A 71 -15.81 -3.85 -0.14
CA VAL A 71 -16.15 -5.24 -0.54
C VAL A 71 -16.54 -6.07 0.70
N PHE A 72 -15.84 -5.91 1.81
CA PHE A 72 -16.20 -6.58 3.06
C PHE A 72 -17.60 -6.16 3.56
N LEU A 73 -17.90 -4.86 3.56
CA LEU A 73 -19.19 -4.31 4.03
C LEU A 73 -20.38 -4.72 3.16
N GLU A 74 -20.17 -5.03 1.88
CA GLU A 74 -21.22 -5.58 1.02
C GLU A 74 -21.74 -6.94 1.51
N ASN A 75 -20.90 -7.69 2.24
CA ASN A 75 -21.24 -8.98 2.85
C ASN A 75 -21.78 -8.84 4.29
N VAL A 76 -21.86 -7.62 4.82
CA VAL A 76 -22.45 -7.34 6.13
C VAL A 76 -23.93 -6.96 5.96
N ARG A 77 -24.79 -7.62 6.75
CA ARG A 77 -26.21 -7.28 6.89
C ARG A 77 -26.40 -5.79 7.15
N ALA A 78 -27.34 -5.15 6.45
CA ALA A 78 -27.46 -3.70 6.40
C ALA A 78 -27.57 -3.05 7.79
N GLU A 79 -28.32 -3.67 8.70
CA GLU A 79 -28.55 -3.24 10.08
C GLU A 79 -27.31 -3.25 10.98
N TYR A 80 -26.23 -3.97 10.60
CA TYR A 80 -24.97 -4.02 11.36
C TYR A 80 -23.83 -3.24 10.70
N ARG A 81 -24.07 -2.60 9.54
CA ARG A 81 -23.00 -1.91 8.80
C ARG A 81 -22.37 -0.77 9.58
N ASP A 82 -23.19 0.03 10.27
CA ASP A 82 -22.69 1.17 11.05
C ASP A 82 -21.86 0.71 12.26
N GLU A 83 -22.27 -0.38 12.91
CA GLU A 83 -21.53 -1.01 14.00
C GLU A 83 -20.17 -1.53 13.52
N VAL A 84 -20.15 -2.25 12.39
CA VAL A 84 -18.91 -2.73 11.78
C VAL A 84 -18.02 -1.58 11.34
N LEU A 85 -18.57 -0.52 10.77
CA LEU A 85 -17.83 0.69 10.39
C LEU A 85 -17.20 1.38 11.60
N ALA A 86 -17.94 1.44 12.72
CA ALA A 86 -17.44 1.99 13.97
C ALA A 86 -16.26 1.16 14.50
N LEU A 87 -16.41 -0.18 14.53
CA LEU A 87 -15.36 -1.09 14.95
C LEU A 87 -14.09 -0.98 14.09
N LEU A 88 -14.25 -0.94 12.76
CA LEU A 88 -13.13 -0.78 11.82
C LEU A 88 -12.41 0.57 11.97
N SER A 89 -13.09 1.59 12.48
CA SER A 89 -12.55 2.94 12.63
C SER A 89 -12.11 3.26 14.07
N GLU A 90 -12.32 2.34 15.02
CA GLU A 90 -12.14 2.57 16.45
C GLU A 90 -10.68 2.92 16.79
N THR A 91 -9.73 2.09 16.36
CA THR A 91 -8.30 2.32 16.61
C THR A 91 -7.83 3.64 16.00
N GLU A 92 -8.20 3.90 14.75
CA GLU A 92 -7.80 5.13 14.08
C GLU A 92 -8.35 6.35 14.83
N ASN A 93 -9.61 6.30 15.28
CA ASN A 93 -10.23 7.36 16.04
C ASN A 93 -9.53 7.57 17.38
N PHE A 94 -9.23 6.49 18.12
CA PHE A 94 -8.48 6.57 19.37
C PHE A 94 -7.10 7.23 19.19
N ILE A 95 -6.37 6.88 18.12
CA ILE A 95 -5.03 7.43 17.86
C ILE A 95 -5.08 8.94 17.55
N LYS A 96 -6.11 9.43 16.84
CA LYS A 96 -6.13 10.82 16.34
C LYS A 96 -7.00 11.79 17.14
N HIS A 97 -7.85 11.29 18.03
CA HIS A 97 -8.79 12.10 18.78
C HIS A 97 -8.58 11.90 20.29
N ALA A 98 -8.09 12.94 20.95
CA ALA A 98 -7.94 13.00 22.40
C ALA A 98 -9.15 13.67 23.09
N ASP A 99 -10.21 13.99 22.33
CA ASP A 99 -11.38 14.72 22.81
C ASP A 99 -12.34 13.84 23.64
N ARG A 100 -12.26 12.51 23.48
CA ARG A 100 -13.06 11.54 24.25
C ARG A 100 -12.17 10.72 25.15
N ASP A 101 -12.43 10.82 26.45
CA ASP A 101 -11.81 10.04 27.52
C ASP A 101 -10.27 9.95 27.41
N PRO A 102 -9.55 11.04 27.68
CA PRO A 102 -8.10 11.14 27.44
C PRO A 102 -7.26 10.18 28.29
N PHE A 103 -7.87 9.49 29.26
CA PHE A 103 -7.22 8.51 30.13
C PHE A 103 -7.66 7.07 29.84
N SER A 104 -8.50 6.85 28.82
CA SER A 104 -8.90 5.52 28.41
C SER A 104 -7.74 4.74 27.78
N PHE A 105 -7.80 3.42 27.92
CA PHE A 105 -6.87 2.49 27.28
C PHE A 105 -7.56 1.82 26.10
N HIS A 106 -6.86 1.73 24.97
CA HIS A 106 -7.35 1.04 23.77
C HIS A 106 -6.48 -0.16 23.44
N SER A 107 -7.13 -1.30 23.19
CA SER A 107 -6.43 -2.51 22.75
C SER A 107 -6.45 -2.58 21.23
N PHE A 108 -5.27 -2.60 20.64
CA PHE A 108 -5.09 -2.62 19.20
C PHE A 108 -4.25 -3.84 18.78
N ARG A 109 -4.69 -4.53 17.72
CA ARG A 109 -3.95 -5.64 17.10
C ARG A 109 -3.12 -5.11 15.92
N PRO A 110 -1.78 -5.10 15.98
CA PRO A 110 -0.92 -4.60 14.91
C PRO A 110 -1.17 -5.23 13.54
N SER A 111 -1.57 -6.51 13.50
CA SER A 111 -1.88 -7.22 12.25
C SER A 111 -3.02 -6.59 11.45
N THR A 112 -3.89 -5.79 12.06
CA THR A 112 -4.93 -5.06 11.32
C THR A 112 -4.34 -3.94 10.45
N SER A 113 -3.16 -3.40 10.79
CA SER A 113 -2.44 -2.46 9.93
C SER A 113 -2.05 -3.11 8.60
N GLU A 114 -1.67 -4.39 8.59
CA GLU A 114 -1.25 -5.08 7.37
C GLU A 114 -2.37 -5.17 6.33
N PHE A 115 -3.61 -5.37 6.79
CA PHE A 115 -4.79 -5.33 5.92
C PHE A 115 -4.97 -3.95 5.28
N ILE A 116 -4.82 -2.88 6.08
CA ILE A 116 -4.96 -1.49 5.60
C ILE A 116 -3.83 -1.14 4.64
N LEU A 117 -2.60 -1.56 4.94
CA LEU A 117 -1.44 -1.40 4.05
C LEU A 117 -1.70 -2.09 2.70
N MET A 118 -2.20 -3.32 2.70
CA MET A 118 -2.51 -4.06 1.47
C MET A 118 -3.62 -3.38 0.66
N ASP A 119 -4.70 -2.93 1.31
CA ASP A 119 -5.78 -2.18 0.66
C ASP A 119 -5.22 -0.89 0.02
N CYS A 120 -4.41 -0.13 0.75
CA CYS A 120 -3.73 1.06 0.23
C CYS A 120 -2.83 0.77 -0.97
N VAL A 121 -2.04 -0.30 -0.92
CA VAL A 121 -1.17 -0.70 -2.04
C VAL A 121 -2.00 -0.97 -3.30
N THR A 122 -3.10 -1.71 -3.16
CA THR A 122 -3.97 -2.00 -4.30
C THR A 122 -4.72 -0.77 -4.81
N ALA A 123 -5.18 0.10 -3.91
CA ALA A 123 -5.86 1.35 -4.25
C ALA A 123 -4.91 2.33 -4.95
N LEU A 124 -3.69 2.54 -4.44
CA LEU A 124 -2.71 3.42 -5.05
C LEU A 124 -2.38 2.98 -6.48
N ARG A 125 -2.12 1.67 -6.67
CA ARG A 125 -1.85 1.09 -7.99
C ARG A 125 -3.03 1.30 -8.95
N ALA A 126 -4.27 1.14 -8.47
CA ALA A 126 -5.46 1.35 -9.28
C ALA A 126 -5.70 2.83 -9.62
N PHE A 127 -5.29 3.77 -8.76
CA PHE A 127 -5.58 5.19 -8.94
C PHE A 127 -4.70 5.88 -9.99
N ASN A 128 -3.39 5.67 -9.94
CA ASN A 128 -2.44 6.40 -10.81
C ASN A 128 -1.45 5.48 -11.55
N GLY A 129 -1.63 4.15 -11.46
CA GLY A 129 -0.72 3.18 -12.06
C GLY A 129 0.66 3.12 -11.41
N ARG A 130 0.95 3.96 -10.42
CA ARG A 130 2.24 3.97 -9.73
C ARG A 130 2.30 2.81 -8.74
N PHE A 131 3.48 2.22 -8.67
CA PHE A 131 3.75 1.14 -7.73
C PHE A 131 5.12 1.39 -7.12
N PRO A 132 5.23 2.25 -6.09
CA PRO A 132 6.50 2.64 -5.50
C PRO A 132 7.23 1.42 -4.90
N LEU A 133 8.54 1.56 -4.71
CA LEU A 133 9.42 0.48 -4.26
C LEU A 133 8.88 -0.21 -3.01
N GLU A 134 8.55 0.55 -1.97
CA GLU A 134 8.04 0.04 -0.71
C GLU A 134 6.76 -0.77 -0.91
N ALA A 135 5.81 -0.26 -1.70
CA ALA A 135 4.57 -0.94 -2.03
C ALA A 135 4.82 -2.26 -2.77
N ARG A 136 5.78 -2.31 -3.70
CA ARG A 136 6.16 -3.54 -4.42
C ARG A 136 6.80 -4.57 -3.51
N VAL A 137 7.72 -4.15 -2.65
CA VAL A 137 8.37 -5.03 -1.67
C VAL A 137 7.34 -5.60 -0.70
N PHE A 138 6.44 -4.77 -0.19
CA PHE A 138 5.33 -5.21 0.68
C PHE A 138 4.40 -6.20 -0.02
N TYR A 139 3.99 -5.88 -1.25
CA TYR A 139 3.14 -6.78 -2.04
C TYR A 139 3.80 -8.15 -2.26
N ASN A 140 5.09 -8.17 -2.60
CA ASN A 140 5.86 -9.40 -2.76
C ASN A 140 5.97 -10.17 -1.43
N TRP A 141 6.23 -9.49 -0.31
CA TRP A 141 6.22 -10.10 1.02
C TRP A 141 4.88 -10.80 1.28
N THR A 142 3.77 -10.11 1.05
CA THR A 142 2.42 -10.64 1.26
C THR A 142 2.19 -11.90 0.43
N LEU A 143 2.59 -11.90 -0.85
CA LEU A 143 2.42 -13.05 -1.73
C LEU A 143 3.31 -14.23 -1.35
N VAL A 144 4.57 -13.99 -1.00
CA VAL A 144 5.52 -15.04 -0.58
C VAL A 144 5.00 -15.79 0.65
N HIS A 145 4.50 -15.04 1.65
CA HIS A 145 4.04 -15.61 2.92
C HIS A 145 2.58 -16.05 2.90
N ASN A 146 1.78 -15.55 1.94
CA ASN A 146 0.37 -15.89 1.80
C ASN A 146 0.03 -16.19 0.32
N PRO A 147 0.63 -17.23 -0.28
CA PRO A 147 0.47 -17.54 -1.71
C PRO A 147 -0.98 -17.80 -2.11
N LYS A 148 -1.81 -18.25 -1.16
CA LYS A 148 -3.24 -18.50 -1.33
C LYS A 148 -4.06 -17.25 -1.67
N LEU A 149 -3.49 -16.05 -1.50
CA LEU A 149 -4.15 -14.80 -1.87
C LEU A 149 -4.19 -14.57 -3.40
N LEU A 150 -3.36 -15.27 -4.17
CA LEU A 150 -3.46 -15.27 -5.63
C LEU A 150 -4.57 -16.23 -6.08
N ALA A 151 -5.70 -15.66 -6.49
CA ALA A 151 -6.77 -16.42 -7.12
C ALA A 151 -6.41 -16.71 -8.58
N ASN A 152 -6.40 -18.00 -8.95
CA ASN A 152 -6.19 -18.48 -10.33
C ASN A 152 -4.94 -17.88 -11.01
N PRO A 153 -3.73 -18.04 -10.43
CA PRO A 153 -2.52 -17.54 -11.05
C PRO A 153 -2.28 -18.22 -12.40
N THR A 154 -1.81 -17.45 -13.38
CA THR A 154 -1.23 -18.00 -14.61
C THR A 154 0.02 -18.84 -14.29
N ASP A 155 0.46 -19.70 -15.21
CA ASP A 155 1.68 -20.49 -15.05
C ASP A 155 2.89 -19.59 -14.78
N ALA A 156 3.02 -18.48 -15.53
CA ALA A 156 4.08 -17.50 -15.33
C ALA A 156 4.04 -16.84 -13.94
N GLN A 157 2.84 -16.53 -13.42
CA GLN A 157 2.69 -15.99 -12.06
C GLN A 157 3.04 -17.04 -11.00
N SER A 158 2.69 -18.30 -11.22
CA SER A 158 3.00 -19.40 -10.31
C SER A 158 4.50 -19.67 -10.25
N GLU A 159 5.18 -19.66 -11.40
CA GLU A 159 6.63 -19.82 -11.48
C GLU A 159 7.37 -18.65 -10.82
N ALA A 160 6.96 -17.42 -11.11
CA ALA A 160 7.52 -16.23 -10.48
C ALA A 160 7.33 -16.25 -8.95
N LEU A 161 6.14 -16.64 -8.47
CA LEU A 161 5.87 -16.79 -7.04
C LEU A 161 6.77 -17.85 -6.41
N LYS A 162 6.92 -19.01 -7.03
CA LYS A 162 7.80 -20.07 -6.55
C LYS A 162 9.24 -19.56 -6.41
N GLY A 163 9.76 -18.86 -7.42
CA GLY A 163 11.10 -18.26 -7.35
C GLY A 163 11.24 -17.26 -6.21
N MET A 164 10.21 -16.43 -5.96
CA MET A 164 10.20 -15.51 -4.80
C MET A 164 10.12 -16.25 -3.46
N GLN A 165 9.41 -17.38 -3.39
CA GLN A 165 9.31 -18.19 -2.18
C GLN A 165 10.63 -18.90 -1.86
N ASP A 166 11.30 -19.42 -2.88
CA ASP A 166 12.59 -20.09 -2.76
C ASP A 166 13.66 -19.17 -2.15
N CYS A 167 13.61 -17.87 -2.44
CA CYS A 167 14.57 -16.88 -1.90
C CYS A 167 14.08 -16.09 -0.68
N GLY A 168 12.75 -16.05 -0.42
CA GLY A 168 12.17 -15.10 0.52
C GLY A 168 11.38 -15.70 1.69
N SER A 169 10.94 -16.96 1.62
CA SER A 169 9.97 -17.53 2.58
C SER A 169 10.48 -17.69 4.01
N ASN A 170 11.80 -17.78 4.20
CA ASN A 170 12.43 -17.93 5.51
C ASN A 170 13.11 -16.64 6.02
N LEU A 171 13.00 -15.54 5.27
CA LEU A 171 13.61 -14.27 5.65
C LEU A 171 12.75 -13.54 6.67
N SER A 172 13.39 -12.91 7.65
CA SER A 172 12.74 -11.89 8.47
C SER A 172 12.40 -10.65 7.62
N LYS A 173 11.55 -9.75 8.13
CA LYS A 173 11.19 -8.51 7.44
C LYS A 173 12.42 -7.64 7.12
N SER A 174 13.34 -7.52 8.08
CA SER A 174 14.55 -6.72 7.96
C SER A 174 15.55 -7.30 6.95
N GLU A 175 15.57 -8.62 6.75
CA GLU A 175 16.36 -9.28 5.70
C GLU A 175 15.70 -9.21 4.33
N PHE A 176 14.37 -9.38 4.28
CA PHE A 176 13.61 -9.39 3.04
C PHE A 176 13.61 -8.04 2.35
N TYR A 177 13.41 -6.96 3.10
CA TYR A 177 13.30 -5.62 2.54
C TYR A 177 14.48 -5.22 1.64
N PRO A 178 15.74 -5.20 2.11
CA PRO A 178 16.87 -4.78 1.29
C PRO A 178 17.13 -5.72 0.11
N LEU A 179 16.91 -7.03 0.27
CA LEU A 179 17.11 -8.01 -0.79
C LEU A 179 16.14 -7.80 -1.95
N PHE A 180 14.84 -7.71 -1.65
CA PHE A 180 13.81 -7.53 -2.67
C PHE A 180 13.81 -6.11 -3.24
N ALA A 181 14.15 -5.09 -2.43
CA ALA A 181 14.31 -3.73 -2.92
C ALA A 181 15.42 -3.65 -3.98
N LYS A 182 16.57 -4.28 -3.73
CA LYS A 182 17.67 -4.36 -4.70
C LYS A 182 17.27 -5.11 -5.96
N ALA A 183 16.62 -6.28 -5.82
CA ALA A 183 16.16 -7.07 -6.97
C ALA A 183 15.16 -6.30 -7.85
N ILE A 184 14.25 -5.55 -7.22
CA ILE A 184 13.32 -4.67 -7.91
C ILE A 184 14.05 -3.56 -8.67
N ALA A 185 14.99 -2.86 -8.02
CA ALA A 185 15.73 -1.77 -8.65
C ALA A 185 16.52 -2.26 -9.88
N MET A 186 17.21 -3.40 -9.77
CA MET A 186 17.92 -4.02 -10.89
C MET A 186 16.99 -4.41 -12.05
N SER A 187 15.78 -4.90 -11.74
CA SER A 187 14.78 -5.23 -12.77
C SER A 187 14.28 -3.99 -13.52
N ASP A 188 14.12 -2.87 -12.82
CA ASP A 188 13.68 -1.61 -13.42
C ASP A 188 14.77 -1.01 -14.31
N GLU A 189 16.04 -1.07 -13.88
CA GLU A 189 17.21 -0.66 -14.68
C GLU A 189 17.29 -1.45 -15.99
N ASN A 190 17.21 -2.78 -15.93
CA ASN A 190 17.25 -3.63 -17.12
C ASN A 190 16.11 -3.31 -18.12
N LYS A 191 14.90 -3.06 -17.62
CA LYS A 191 13.76 -2.67 -18.48
C LYS A 191 13.97 -1.31 -19.14
N ALA A 192 14.59 -0.37 -18.43
CA ALA A 192 14.91 0.94 -18.98
C ALA A 192 15.96 0.82 -20.10
N GLU A 193 17.00 0.01 -19.90
CA GLU A 193 18.01 -0.27 -20.93
C GLU A 193 17.41 -0.96 -22.17
N ASP A 194 16.53 -1.94 -21.98
CA ASP A 194 15.88 -2.64 -23.09
C ASP A 194 14.96 -1.71 -23.90
N SER A 195 14.23 -0.80 -23.25
CA SER A 195 13.42 0.22 -23.92
C SER A 195 14.27 1.15 -24.77
N LEU A 196 15.40 1.63 -24.23
CA LEU A 196 16.36 2.44 -24.99
C LEU A 196 16.96 1.65 -26.16
N ARG A 197 17.12 0.33 -26.01
CA ARG A 197 17.63 -0.56 -27.05
C ARG A 197 16.66 -0.81 -28.21
N THR A 198 15.37 -0.85 -27.94
CA THR A 198 14.35 -1.01 -29.00
C THR A 198 14.11 0.29 -29.77
N ASP A 199 14.28 1.45 -29.13
CA ASP A 199 14.04 2.75 -29.75
C ASP A 199 15.17 3.16 -30.74
N TRP A 200 16.42 2.76 -30.52
CA TRP A 200 17.50 3.01 -31.49
C TRP A 200 17.44 2.14 -32.74
N ARG A 201 16.81 0.96 -32.67
CA ARG A 201 16.65 0.04 -33.82
C ARG A 201 15.48 0.42 -34.74
N SER A 202 14.66 1.38 -34.32
CA SER A 202 13.44 1.80 -35.01
C SER A 202 13.58 3.13 -35.77
N ASN A 203 14.81 3.69 -35.81
CA ASN A 203 15.21 4.86 -36.60
C ASN A 203 16.35 4.49 -37.57
#